data_AF-X1BNN8-F1
#
_entry.id   AF-X1BNN8-F1
#
_cell.length_a   1.000
_cell.length_b   1.000
_cell.length_c   1.000
_cell.angle_alpha   90.00
_cell.angle_beta   90.00
_cell.angle_gamma   90.00
#
_symmetry.space_group_name_H-M   'P 1'
#
loop_
_entity.id
_entity.type
_entity.pdbx_description
1 polymer ?
#
loop_
_entity_poly.entity_id
_entity_poly.type
_entity_poly.pdbx_seq_one_letter_code
_entity_poly.pdbx_strand_id
1 'polypeptide(L)'
;MGGDMLSITKGIISRIEHQPYVHSSSMFLAGQIDAAINPGNSGGPVLFDDKIVGVVMQGIPSSQNIGYMVPFPVIRHFFDDLKDGTYDGYPSLGVSMQDMENQGLRKYY
;
A
#
# COMPACT_ATOMS: atom_id res chain seq x y z
N MET A 1 4.90 12.04 -20.61
CA MET A 1 6.37 11.93 -20.54
C MET A 1 6.81 12.86 -19.42
N GLY A 2 7.32 12.32 -18.32
CA GLY A 2 7.85 13.14 -17.22
C GLY A 2 9.18 13.77 -17.63
N GLY A 3 9.45 15.01 -17.21
CA GLY A 3 10.73 15.68 -17.48
C GLY A 3 11.83 15.23 -16.51
N ASP A 4 13.09 15.53 -16.83
CA ASP A 4 14.28 15.16 -16.04
C ASP A 4 14.44 15.94 -14.71
N MET A 5 13.41 16.66 -14.28
CA MET A 5 13.42 17.48 -13.08
C MET A 5 12.65 16.81 -11.94
N LEU A 6 13.08 17.07 -10.70
CA LEU A 6 12.38 16.61 -9.50
C LEU A 6 10.94 17.15 -9.46
N SER A 7 9.97 16.25 -9.23
CA SER A 7 8.57 16.60 -9.00
C SER A 7 8.24 16.34 -7.53
N ILE A 8 7.57 17.31 -6.89
CA ILE A 8 7.08 17.19 -5.52
C ILE A 8 5.59 17.45 -5.54
N THR A 9 4.81 16.54 -4.94
CA THR A 9 3.38 16.73 -4.70
C THR A 9 3.10 16.63 -3.21
N LYS A 10 2.11 17.40 -2.75
CA LYS A 10 1.73 17.46 -1.34
C LYS A 10 0.24 17.15 -1.23
N GLY A 11 -0.12 16.42 -0.19
CA GLY A 11 -1.48 16.01 0.09
C GLY A 11 -1.64 15.60 1.53
N ILE A 12 -2.74 14.91 1.81
CA ILE A 12 -3.02 14.27 3.09
C ILE A 12 -3.16 12.76 2.92
N ILE A 13 -3.00 12.01 4.00
CA ILE A 13 -3.45 10.62 4.06
C ILE A 13 -4.97 10.66 4.24
N SER A 14 -5.70 10.21 3.21
CA SER A 14 -7.15 10.15 3.26
C SER A 14 -7.65 8.85 3.89
N ARG A 15 -6.87 7.76 3.79
CA ARG A 15 -7.26 6.45 4.32
C ARG A 15 -6.06 5.53 4.56
N ILE A 16 -6.21 4.62 5.51
CA ILE A 16 -5.32 3.49 5.73
C ILE A 16 -6.17 2.22 5.72
N GLU A 17 -5.96 1.33 4.75
CA GLU A 17 -6.71 0.08 4.62
C GLU A 17 -5.92 -0.96 3.82
N HIS A 18 -6.40 -2.20 3.76
CA HIS A 18 -5.83 -3.20 2.87
C HIS A 18 -6.28 -2.92 1.43
N GLN A 19 -5.32 -2.88 0.51
CA GLN A 19 -5.56 -2.62 -0.91
C GLN A 19 -4.76 -3.61 -1.76
N PRO A 20 -5.24 -3.93 -2.98
CA PRO A 20 -4.49 -4.73 -3.91
C PRO A 20 -3.27 -3.93 -4.39
N TYR A 21 -2.08 -4.50 -4.24
CA TYR A 21 -0.85 -3.90 -4.75
C TYR A 21 -0.78 -4.08 -6.27
N VAL A 22 -0.56 -3.00 -7.01
CA VAL A 22 -0.80 -2.92 -8.46
C VAL A 22 -0.09 -4.00 -9.29
N HIS A 23 1.09 -4.46 -8.87
CA HIS A 23 1.87 -5.44 -9.63
C HIS A 23 1.73 -6.89 -9.14
N SER A 24 1.41 -7.10 -7.86
CA SER A 24 1.30 -8.45 -7.29
C SER A 24 -0.13 -8.91 -7.07
N SER A 25 -1.11 -8.00 -7.17
CA SER A 25 -2.52 -8.21 -6.78
C SER A 25 -2.70 -8.70 -5.34
N SER A 26 -1.65 -8.67 -4.53
CA SER A 26 -1.68 -9.10 -3.13
C SER A 26 -2.33 -8.01 -2.28
N MET A 27 -3.18 -8.41 -1.35
CA MET A 27 -3.83 -7.50 -0.41
C MET A 27 -2.90 -7.19 0.76
N PHE A 28 -2.38 -5.97 0.79
CA PHE A 28 -1.53 -5.48 1.87
C PHE A 28 -2.01 -4.13 2.37
N LEU A 29 -1.54 -3.74 3.55
CA LEU A 29 -1.78 -2.41 4.10
C LEU A 29 -1.26 -1.34 3.12
N ALA A 30 -2.09 -0.36 2.77
CA ALA A 30 -1.72 0.78 1.94
C ALA A 30 -2.20 2.08 2.57
N GLY A 31 -1.45 3.15 2.36
CA GLY A 31 -1.90 4.51 2.64
C GLY A 31 -2.47 5.13 1.38
N GLN A 32 -3.74 5.52 1.39
CA GLN A 32 -4.33 6.34 0.33
C GLN A 32 -3.96 7.81 0.58
N ILE A 33 -3.50 8.48 -0.46
CA ILE A 33 -3.14 9.90 -0.41
C ILE A 33 -3.89 10.70 -1.46
N ASP A 34 -4.30 11.90 -1.08
CA ASP A 34 -4.86 12.91 -2.00
C ASP A 34 -3.73 13.82 -2.49
N ALA A 35 -2.83 13.22 -3.27
CA ALA A 35 -1.74 13.90 -3.93
C ALA A 35 -1.68 13.45 -5.38
N ALA A 36 -1.33 14.36 -6.30
CA ALA A 36 -1.18 14.00 -7.70
C ALA A 36 -0.04 12.97 -7.86
N ILE A 37 -0.39 11.78 -8.35
CA ILE A 37 0.58 10.74 -8.73
C ILE A 37 0.67 10.71 -10.24
N ASN A 38 1.84 11.08 -10.75
CA ASN A 38 2.15 11.03 -12.17
C ASN A 38 3.20 9.94 -12.42
N PRO A 39 3.28 9.38 -13.64
CA PRO A 39 4.39 8.53 -14.03
C PRO A 39 5.73 9.21 -13.72
N GLY A 40 6.60 8.51 -13.00
CA GLY A 40 7.89 9.05 -12.50
C GLY A 40 7.93 9.28 -10.99
N ASN A 41 6.78 9.41 -10.31
CA ASN A 41 6.76 9.53 -8.84
C ASN A 41 6.84 8.17 -8.14
N SER A 42 6.40 7.09 -8.81
CA SER A 42 6.45 5.72 -8.27
C SER A 42 7.85 5.33 -7.83
N GLY A 43 7.97 4.73 -6.65
CA GLY A 43 9.26 4.39 -6.04
C GLY A 43 9.90 5.53 -5.24
N GLY A 44 9.42 6.77 -5.39
CA GLY A 44 9.86 7.90 -4.59
C GLY A 44 9.38 7.84 -3.13
N PRO A 45 10.05 8.53 -2.20
CA PRO A 45 9.69 8.54 -0.79
C PRO A 45 8.46 9.41 -0.52
N VAL A 46 7.63 8.99 0.44
CA VAL A 46 6.62 9.84 1.08
C VAL A 46 7.19 10.38 2.38
N LEU A 47 7.12 11.70 2.56
CA LEU A 47 7.75 12.40 3.68
C LEU A 47 6.72 13.01 4.63
N PHE A 48 6.97 12.90 5.93
CA PHE A 48 6.25 13.60 7.00
C PHE A 48 7.23 13.94 8.13
N ASP A 49 7.28 15.20 8.55
CA ASP A 49 8.22 15.70 9.58
C ASP A 49 9.66 15.20 9.36
N ASP A 50 10.20 15.42 8.16
CA ASP A 50 11.55 15.02 7.73
C ASP A 50 11.87 13.51 7.82
N LYS A 51 10.82 12.67 7.93
CA LYS A 51 10.95 11.20 7.95
C LYS A 51 10.26 10.57 6.75
N ILE A 52 10.83 9.46 6.29
CA ILE A 52 10.20 8.60 5.29
C ILE A 52 9.12 7.77 5.98
N VAL A 53 7.88 7.95 5.56
CA VAL A 53 6.71 7.22 6.08
C VAL A 53 6.16 6.19 5.10
N GLY A 54 6.66 6.19 3.86
CA GLY A 54 6.26 5.23 2.85
C GLY A 54 6.98 5.42 1.52
N VAL A 55 6.61 4.60 0.54
CA VAL A 55 7.08 4.67 -0.84
C VAL A 55 5.86 4.79 -1.75
N VAL A 56 5.89 5.72 -2.71
CA VAL A 56 4.80 5.92 -3.66
C VAL A 56 4.60 4.66 -4.50
N MET A 57 3.38 4.13 -4.49
CA MET A 57 2.97 3.03 -5.36
C MET A 57 2.38 3.60 -6.65
N GLN A 58 2.55 2.90 -7.77
CA GLN A 58 1.88 3.25 -9.01
C GLN A 58 0.37 3.32 -8.78
N GLY A 59 -0.28 4.38 -9.27
CA GLY A 59 -1.73 4.55 -9.15
C GLY A 59 -2.51 3.58 -10.03
N ILE A 60 -3.79 3.39 -9.71
CA ILE A 60 -4.73 2.62 -10.53
C ILE A 60 -5.15 3.54 -11.71
N PRO A 61 -5.00 3.12 -12.99
CA PRO A 61 -5.21 3.99 -14.16
C PRO A 61 -6.59 4.66 -14.25
N SER A 62 -7.61 4.10 -13.60
CA SER A 62 -8.98 4.60 -13.61
C SER A 62 -9.29 5.59 -12.48
N SER A 63 -8.40 5.78 -11.50
CA SER A 63 -8.65 6.65 -10.34
C SER A 63 -7.96 8.00 -10.53
N GLN A 64 -8.73 9.02 -10.91
CA GLN A 64 -8.26 10.41 -10.91
C GLN A 64 -8.14 10.90 -9.46
N ASN A 65 -7.02 11.56 -9.12
CA ASN A 65 -6.73 12.12 -7.80
C ASN A 65 -6.69 11.13 -6.62
N ILE A 66 -6.40 9.85 -6.87
CA ILE A 66 -6.14 8.89 -5.78
C ILE A 66 -4.76 8.30 -5.97
N GLY A 67 -3.86 8.63 -5.05
CA GLY A 67 -2.55 8.00 -4.92
C GLY A 67 -2.55 6.93 -3.84
N TYR A 68 -1.63 5.98 -3.96
CA TYR A 68 -1.36 5.01 -2.91
C TYR A 68 0.12 5.00 -2.56
N MET A 69 0.42 4.65 -1.31
CA MET A 69 1.78 4.40 -0.85
C MET A 69 1.87 3.07 -0.12
N VAL A 70 3.03 2.43 -0.25
CA VAL A 70 3.48 1.33 0.60
C VAL A 70 3.93 1.95 1.94
N PRO A 71 3.25 1.68 3.06
CA PRO A 71 3.56 2.33 4.33
C PRO A 71 4.77 1.69 5.02
N PHE A 72 5.43 2.44 5.90
CA PHE A 72 6.64 2.00 6.61
C PHE A 72 6.57 0.59 7.25
N PRO A 73 5.46 0.13 7.88
CA PRO A 73 5.41 -1.22 8.45
C PRO A 73 5.63 -2.34 7.41
N VAL A 74 5.12 -2.17 6.19
CA VAL A 74 5.30 -3.12 5.08
C VAL A 74 6.75 -3.06 4.59
N ILE A 75 7.31 -1.86 4.47
CA ILE A 75 8.71 -1.66 4.10
C ILE A 75 9.65 -2.30 5.14
N ARG A 76 9.35 -2.12 6.43
CA ARG A 76 10.12 -2.70 7.53
C ARG A 76 10.09 -4.22 7.48
N HIS A 77 8.91 -4.81 7.28
CA HIS A 77 8.78 -6.26 7.12
C HIS A 77 9.64 -6.79 5.98
N PHE A 78 9.60 -6.13 4.81
CA PHE A 78 10.44 -6.50 3.67
C PHE A 78 11.95 -6.50 3.99
N PHE A 79 12.44 -5.49 4.72
CA PHE A 79 13.84 -5.46 5.13
C PHE A 79 14.18 -6.43 6.26
N ASP A 80 13.24 -6.69 7.16
CA ASP A 80 13.40 -7.67 8.23
C ASP A 80 13.50 -9.09 7.68
N ASP A 81 12.69 -9.41 6.67
CA ASP A 81 12.69 -10.67 5.91
C ASP A 81 14.04 -10.88 5.21
N LEU A 82 14.53 -9.87 4.50
CA LEU A 82 15.79 -9.93 3.75
C LEU A 82 17.08 -10.02 4.58
N LYS A 83 17.02 -10.08 5.92
CA LYS A 83 18.22 -10.07 6.78
C LYS A 83 19.14 -11.27 6.57
N ASP A 84 18.59 -12.42 6.17
CA ASP A 84 19.37 -13.62 5.88
C ASP A 84 19.79 -13.72 4.40
N GLY A 85 19.46 -12.69 3.60
CA GLY A 85 19.76 -12.63 2.17
C GLY A 85 18.72 -13.30 1.26
N THR A 86 17.64 -13.87 1.83
CA THR A 86 16.55 -14.51 1.09
C THR A 86 15.26 -13.70 1.29
N TYR A 87 14.40 -13.69 0.26
CA TYR A 87 13.06 -13.10 0.35
C TYR A 87 12.04 -14.22 0.49
N ASP A 88 11.53 -14.43 1.70
CA ASP A 88 10.50 -15.45 1.98
C ASP A 88 9.07 -14.89 1.80
N GLY A 89 8.93 -13.56 1.78
CA GLY A 89 7.67 -12.89 1.49
C GLY A 89 6.73 -12.82 2.69
N TYR A 90 5.42 -12.81 2.42
CA TYR A 90 4.40 -12.61 3.46
C TYR A 90 3.62 -13.90 3.71
N PRO A 91 3.44 -14.32 4.97
CA PRO A 91 2.69 -15.52 5.27
C PRO A 91 1.20 -15.33 4.98
N SER A 92 0.52 -16.45 4.68
CA SER A 92 -0.94 -16.53 4.61
C SER A 92 -1.43 -17.60 5.58
N LEU A 93 -2.61 -17.38 6.15
CA LEU A 93 -3.24 -18.36 7.04
C LEU A 93 -3.71 -19.62 6.28
N GLY A 94 -3.90 -19.53 4.96
CA GLY A 94 -4.30 -20.67 4.13
C GLY A 94 -5.73 -21.17 4.38
N VAL A 95 -6.59 -20.35 4.98
CA VAL A 95 -8.00 -20.67 5.25
C VAL A 95 -8.93 -19.72 4.51
N SER A 96 -10.10 -20.23 4.15
CA SER A 96 -11.22 -19.40 3.70
C SER A 96 -12.09 -19.04 4.89
N MET A 97 -12.46 -17.77 5.01
CA MET A 97 -13.38 -17.28 6.03
C MET A 97 -14.73 -16.95 5.40
N GLN A 98 -15.77 -16.97 6.23
CA GLN A 98 -17.11 -16.54 5.87
C GLN A 98 -17.60 -15.53 6.90
N ASP A 99 -18.15 -14.41 6.42
CA ASP A 99 -18.76 -13.42 7.30
C ASP A 99 -20.02 -13.97 7.95
N MET A 100 -20.09 -13.79 9.27
CA MET A 100 -21.19 -14.27 10.11
C MET A 100 -22.07 -13.11 10.58
N GLU A 101 -22.33 -12.11 9.72
CA GLU A 101 -23.11 -10.92 10.08
C GLU A 101 -24.59 -11.25 10.36
N ASN A 102 -25.11 -12.31 9.74
CA ASN A 102 -26.48 -12.77 9.95
C ASN A 102 -26.67 -13.41 11.34
N GLN A 103 -27.65 -12.91 12.11
CA GLN A 103 -27.92 -13.42 13.47
C GLN A 103 -28.35 -14.89 13.51
N GLY A 104 -29.09 -15.37 12.51
CA GLY A 104 -29.53 -16.77 12.45
C GLY A 104 -28.35 -17.70 12.22
N LEU A 105 -27.45 -17.33 11.30
CA LEU A 105 -26.22 -18.06 11.02
C LEU A 105 -25.33 -18.19 12.27
N ARG A 106 -25.18 -17.11 13.05
CA ARG A 106 -24.44 -17.11 14.33
C ARG A 106 -25.05 -17.93 15.45
N LYS A 107 -26.37 -18.18 15.42
CA LYS A 107 -27.03 -19.01 16.43
C LYS A 107 -27.01 -20.49 16.07
N TYR A 108 -26.93 -20.78 14.78
CA TYR A 108 -26.95 -22.14 14.26
C TYR A 108 -25.60 -22.85 14.40
N TYR A 109 -24.50 -22.12 14.13
CA TYR A 109 -23.12 -22.54 14.36
C TYR A 109 -22.61 -22.03 15.71
#